data_AF-A0A969FWM6-F1
#
_entry.id   AF-A0A969FWM6-F1
#
_cell.length_a   1.000
_cell.length_b   1.000
_cell.length_c   1.000
_cell.angle_alpha   90.00
_cell.angle_beta   90.00
_cell.angle_gamma   90.00
#
_symmetry.space_group_name_H-M   'P 1'
#
loop_
_entity.id
_entity.type
_entity.pdbx_description
1 polymer ?
#
loop_
_entity_poly.entity_id
_entity_poly.type
_entity_poly.pdbx_seq_one_letter_code
_entity_poly.pdbx_strand_id
1 'polypeptide(L)'
;MRDATASMPIQVALRSIITPGVWSSAEGLVSIFSILLTAGGWICLLCSGWAGWFGPVLLPLPALWLLAWAGLEGAFFLSLLPGLLSGPPPVVRAAIREAQVGTAGRILLWVALGAGLVLHPTGDLATPSALSPILTHVLALLTALFAFPIAAGWGPYAAET
;
A
#
# COMPACT_ATOMS: atom_id res chain seq x y z
N MET A 1 47.65 -17.73 24.44
CA MET A 1 47.35 -16.56 23.60
C MET A 1 46.77 -17.06 22.28
N ARG A 2 45.45 -17.06 22.13
CA ARG A 2 44.72 -17.14 20.85
C ARG A 2 43.26 -16.70 21.09
N ASP A 3 42.95 -15.56 20.49
CA ASP A 3 41.68 -15.05 19.93
C ASP A 3 40.37 -15.16 20.71
N ALA A 4 39.99 -14.03 21.31
CA ALA A 4 38.65 -13.74 21.86
C ALA A 4 37.97 -12.56 21.12
N THR A 5 38.19 -12.40 19.81
CA THR A 5 37.73 -11.23 19.02
C THR A 5 36.59 -11.52 18.04
N ALA A 6 36.05 -12.75 17.99
CA ALA A 6 35.08 -13.16 16.97
C ALA A 6 33.59 -12.98 17.34
N SER A 7 33.23 -12.55 18.56
CA SER A 7 31.83 -12.52 19.02
C SER A 7 31.13 -11.16 18.95
N MET A 8 31.81 -10.10 18.49
CA MET A 8 31.27 -8.73 18.53
C MET A 8 30.23 -8.33 17.47
N PRO A 9 30.16 -8.87 16.23
CA PRO A 9 29.28 -8.26 15.21
C PRO A 9 27.78 -8.51 15.46
N ILE A 10 27.42 -9.65 16.06
CA ILE A 10 26.01 -10.03 16.27
C ILE A 10 25.36 -9.21 17.40
N GLN A 11 26.10 -8.86 18.44
CA GLN A 11 25.56 -8.08 19.57
C GLN A 11 25.33 -6.61 19.22
N VAL A 12 26.11 -6.05 18.29
CA VAL A 12 25.92 -4.68 17.78
C VAL A 12 24.66 -4.60 16.91
N ALA A 13 24.44 -5.60 16.04
CA ALA A 13 23.24 -5.67 15.20
C ALA A 13 21.94 -5.78 16.03
N LEU A 14 21.92 -6.64 17.05
CA LEU A 14 20.76 -6.82 17.92
C LEU A 14 20.45 -5.60 18.80
N ARG A 15 21.47 -4.84 19.25
CA ARG A 15 21.24 -3.60 20.00
C ARG A 15 20.62 -2.48 19.17
N SER A 16 20.90 -2.42 17.88
CA SER A 16 20.31 -1.41 16.98
C SER A 16 18.83 -1.65 16.69
N ILE A 17 18.36 -2.91 16.77
CA ILE A 17 16.95 -3.26 16.59
C ILE A 17 16.12 -2.89 17.83
N ILE A 18 16.77 -2.79 19.00
CA ILE A 18 16.13 -2.48 20.29
C ILE A 18 16.68 -1.15 20.83
N THR A 19 16.87 -0.14 19.97
CA THR A 19 17.07 1.22 20.49
C THR A 19 15.71 1.79 20.92
N PRO A 20 15.52 2.11 22.22
CA PRO A 20 14.25 2.63 22.74
C PRO A 20 13.83 3.99 22.16
N GLY A 21 14.66 4.61 21.31
CA GLY A 21 14.36 5.87 20.62
C GLY A 21 13.50 5.73 19.35
N VAL A 22 13.41 4.55 18.74
CA VAL A 22 12.62 4.36 17.50
C VAL A 22 11.12 4.49 17.78
N TRP A 23 10.68 4.06 18.96
CA TRP A 23 9.27 4.14 19.37
C TRP A 23 8.84 5.53 19.86
N SER A 24 9.80 6.39 20.19
CA SER A 24 9.54 7.75 20.65
C SER A 24 9.83 8.82 19.59
N SER A 25 10.39 8.46 18.43
CA SER A 25 10.59 9.39 17.33
C SER A 25 9.28 9.61 16.55
N ALA A 26 9.04 10.85 16.13
CA ALA A 26 7.89 11.18 15.29
C ALA A 26 7.88 10.35 13.98
N GLU A 27 9.06 10.07 13.43
CA GLU A 27 9.26 9.23 12.24
C GLU A 27 8.81 7.78 12.48
N GLY A 28 9.16 7.21 13.64
CA GLY A 28 8.75 5.86 14.01
C GLY A 28 7.23 5.74 14.18
N LEU A 29 6.60 6.73 14.81
CA LEU A 29 5.13 6.78 14.94
C LEU A 29 4.45 6.89 13.58
N VAL A 30 4.93 7.78 12.70
CA VAL A 30 4.39 7.95 11.35
C VAL A 30 4.48 6.64 10.55
N SER A 31 5.61 5.93 10.65
CA SER A 31 5.80 4.62 10.01
C SER A 31 4.80 3.58 10.53
N ILE A 32 4.64 3.47 11.87
CA ILE A 32 3.68 2.53 12.48
C ILE A 32 2.25 2.86 12.03
N PHE A 33 1.83 4.12 12.07
CA PHE A 33 0.49 4.52 11.63
C PHE A 33 0.27 4.21 10.15
N SER A 34 1.27 4.48 9.30
CA SER A 34 1.20 4.15 7.87
C SER A 34 1.05 2.64 7.63
N ILE A 35 1.81 1.81 8.37
CA ILE A 35 1.69 0.35 8.29
C ILE A 35 0.30 -0.13 8.75
N LEU A 36 -0.20 0.39 9.86
CA LEU A 36 -1.52 0.02 10.39
C LEU A 36 -2.64 0.40 9.43
N LEU A 37 -2.58 1.59 8.84
CA LEU A 37 -3.54 2.05 7.83
C LEU A 37 -3.46 1.22 6.55
N THR A 38 -2.25 0.84 6.13
CA THR A 38 -2.04 -0.05 4.98
C THR A 38 -2.68 -1.41 5.25
N ALA A 39 -2.39 -2.02 6.39
CA ALA A 39 -2.94 -3.31 6.79
C ALA A 39 -4.47 -3.27 6.89
N GLY A 40 -5.02 -2.24 7.55
CA GLY A 40 -6.45 -2.04 7.67
C GLY A 40 -7.14 -1.84 6.31
N GLY A 41 -6.51 -1.07 5.42
CA GLY A 41 -7.00 -0.84 4.06
C GLY A 41 -7.07 -2.13 3.24
N TRP A 42 -6.01 -2.95 3.29
CA TRP A 42 -5.99 -4.28 2.65
C TRP A 42 -7.04 -5.23 3.22
N ILE A 43 -7.20 -5.27 4.54
CA ILE A 43 -8.24 -6.09 5.19
C ILE A 43 -9.62 -5.67 4.66
N CYS A 44 -9.91 -4.37 4.60
CA CYS A 44 -11.18 -3.88 4.07
C CYS A 44 -11.39 -4.27 2.60
N LEU A 45 -10.34 -4.20 1.78
CA LEU A 45 -10.38 -4.57 0.36
C LEU A 45 -10.63 -6.08 0.17
N LEU A 46 -9.94 -6.92 0.94
CA LEU A 46 -10.14 -8.37 0.94
C LEU A 46 -11.55 -8.74 1.41
N CYS A 47 -12.05 -8.11 2.49
CA CYS A 47 -13.41 -8.32 2.97
C CYS A 47 -14.47 -7.86 1.94
N SER A 48 -14.17 -6.86 1.11
CA SER A 48 -15.10 -6.37 0.07
C SER A 48 -15.22 -7.34 -1.12
N GLY A 49 -14.12 -7.96 -1.55
CA GLY A 49 -14.13 -8.88 -2.70
C GLY A 49 -14.51 -10.32 -2.34
N TRP A 50 -14.26 -10.74 -1.11
CA TRP A 50 -14.43 -12.13 -0.65
C TRP A 50 -15.48 -12.28 0.45
N ALA A 51 -16.44 -11.36 0.49
CA ALA A 51 -17.56 -11.33 1.44
C ALA A 51 -18.28 -12.68 1.61
N GLY A 52 -18.32 -13.52 0.57
CA GLY A 52 -18.92 -14.86 0.63
C GLY A 52 -18.09 -15.93 1.36
N TRP A 53 -16.77 -15.74 1.50
CA TRP A 53 -15.85 -16.73 2.09
C TRP A 53 -15.45 -16.41 3.53
N PHE A 54 -15.45 -15.14 3.93
CA PHE A 54 -15.00 -14.70 5.26
C PHE A 54 -16.12 -14.55 6.30
N GLY A 55 -17.34 -15.00 5.99
CA GLY A 55 -18.49 -14.91 6.90
C GLY A 55 -19.25 -13.59 6.79
N PRO A 56 -20.18 -13.31 7.71
CA PRO A 56 -21.05 -12.14 7.62
C PRO A 56 -20.24 -10.85 7.66
N VAL A 57 -20.41 -10.03 6.63
CA VAL A 57 -19.73 -8.73 6.55
C VAL A 57 -20.35 -7.78 7.57
N LEU A 58 -19.55 -7.33 8.54
CA LEU A 58 -19.99 -6.43 9.62
C LEU A 58 -20.39 -5.03 9.12
N LEU A 59 -19.91 -4.63 7.94
CA LEU A 59 -20.14 -3.32 7.32
C LEU A 59 -20.69 -3.48 5.90
N PRO A 60 -21.50 -2.53 5.41
CA PRO A 60 -21.97 -2.58 4.03
C PRO A 60 -20.80 -2.43 3.04
N LEU A 61 -20.89 -3.09 1.88
CA LEU A 61 -19.83 -3.10 0.84
C LEU A 61 -19.30 -1.70 0.47
N PRO A 62 -20.14 -0.65 0.28
CA PRO A 62 -19.64 0.70 0.01
C PRO A 62 -18.79 1.27 1.14
N ALA A 63 -19.11 0.95 2.40
CA ALA A 63 -18.33 1.41 3.54
C ALA A 63 -16.97 0.72 3.60
N LEU A 64 -16.90 -0.60 3.35
CA LEU A 64 -15.62 -1.31 3.27
C LEU A 64 -14.74 -0.77 2.14
N TRP A 65 -15.31 -0.49 0.98
CA TRP A 65 -14.58 0.11 -0.13
C TRP A 65 -14.02 1.49 0.23
N LEU A 66 -14.84 2.34 0.85
CA LEU A 66 -14.41 3.67 1.29
C LEU A 66 -13.32 3.61 2.37
N LEU A 67 -13.43 2.67 3.32
CA LEU A 67 -12.41 2.45 4.35
C LEU A 67 -11.11 1.88 3.76
N ALA A 68 -11.20 0.99 2.77
CA ALA A 68 -10.04 0.48 2.04
C ALA A 68 -9.30 1.62 1.34
N TRP A 69 -10.05 2.46 0.63
CA TRP A 69 -9.52 3.66 -0.02
C TRP A 69 -8.88 4.61 0.98
N ALA A 70 -9.60 4.99 2.03
CA ALA A 70 -9.12 5.95 3.03
C ALA A 70 -7.88 5.42 3.79
N GLY A 71 -7.85 4.13 4.11
CA GLY A 71 -6.70 3.50 4.76
C GLY A 71 -5.44 3.53 3.88
N LEU A 72 -5.56 3.10 2.63
CA LEU A 72 -4.42 3.05 1.72
C LEU A 72 -3.92 4.44 1.30
N GLU A 73 -4.83 5.40 1.08
CA GLU A 73 -4.45 6.79 0.81
C GLU A 73 -3.87 7.48 2.05
N GLY A 74 -4.47 7.28 3.21
CA GLY A 74 -3.96 7.80 4.48
C GLY A 74 -2.55 7.30 4.78
N ALA A 75 -2.30 6.00 4.56
CA ALA A 75 -0.97 5.41 4.72
C ALA A 75 0.08 6.07 3.82
N PHE A 76 -0.28 6.33 2.56
CA PHE A 76 0.58 7.01 1.58
C PHE A 76 0.87 8.46 1.96
N PHE A 77 -0.15 9.24 2.31
CA PHE A 77 0.06 10.64 2.70
C PHE A 77 0.89 10.75 3.98
N LEU A 78 0.71 9.83 4.93
CA LEU A 78 1.52 9.78 6.14
C LEU A 78 2.99 9.44 5.84
N SER A 79 3.28 8.51 4.92
CA SER A 79 4.67 8.19 4.60
C SER A 79 5.43 9.36 3.94
N LEU A 80 4.72 10.29 3.29
CA LEU A 80 5.32 11.48 2.69
C LEU A 80 5.62 12.60 3.71
N LEU A 81 4.99 12.57 4.88
CA LEU A 81 5.06 13.66 5.87
C LEU A 81 6.50 14.00 6.29
N PRO A 82 7.37 13.02 6.63
CA PRO A 82 8.74 13.33 7.06
C PRO A 82 9.55 14.06 5.99
N GLY A 83 9.42 13.66 4.72
CA GLY A 83 10.12 14.29 3.60
C GLY A 83 9.59 15.69 3.27
N LEU A 84 8.29 15.93 3.44
CA LEU A 84 7.70 17.26 3.25
C LEU A 84 8.04 18.22 4.39
N LEU A 85 8.25 17.71 5.60
CA LEU A 85 8.55 18.49 6.80
C LEU A 85 10.05 18.63 7.09
N SER A 86 10.93 17.98 6.33
CA SER A 86 12.36 17.91 6.64
C SER A 86 13.05 19.28 6.66
N GLY A 87 12.60 20.23 5.83
CA GLY A 87 13.14 21.59 5.71
C GLY A 87 14.08 21.82 4.52
N PRO A 88 15.12 20.99 4.28
CA PRO A 88 16.00 21.14 3.14
C PRO A 88 15.25 21.11 1.79
N PRO A 89 15.40 22.14 0.94
CA PRO A 89 14.79 22.18 -0.38
C PRO A 89 15.03 20.94 -1.27
N PRO A 90 16.22 20.29 -1.30
CA PRO A 90 16.39 19.09 -2.12
C PRO A 90 15.51 17.92 -1.67
N VAL A 91 15.38 17.70 -0.36
CA VAL A 91 14.58 16.60 0.22
C VAL A 91 13.09 16.82 -0.03
N VAL A 92 12.61 18.04 0.20
CA VAL A 92 11.21 18.40 -0.07
C VAL A 92 10.86 18.21 -1.56
N ARG A 93 11.76 18.57 -2.48
CA ARG A 93 11.55 18.34 -3.92
C ARG A 93 11.52 16.87 -4.28
N ALA A 94 12.34 16.04 -3.63
CA ALA A 94 12.32 14.59 -3.84
C ALA A 94 10.99 14.01 -3.36
N ALA A 95 10.53 14.37 -2.16
CA ALA A 95 9.24 13.95 -1.60
C ALA A 95 8.05 14.39 -2.48
N ILE A 96 8.09 15.59 -3.07
CA ILE A 96 7.04 16.05 -4.01
C ILE A 96 7.03 15.22 -5.29
N ARG A 97 8.21 14.88 -5.84
CA ARG A 97 8.28 14.04 -7.06
C ARG A 97 7.75 12.64 -6.78
N GLU A 98 8.10 12.08 -5.64
CA GLU A 98 7.58 10.79 -5.18
C GLU A 98 6.06 10.85 -4.99
N ALA A 99 5.54 11.92 -4.40
CA ALA A 99 4.11 12.14 -4.27
C ALA A 99 3.42 12.17 -5.65
N GLN A 100 3.97 12.91 -6.62
CA GLN A 100 3.39 13.00 -7.97
C GLN A 100 3.36 11.65 -8.69
N VAL A 101 4.46 10.91 -8.68
CA VAL A 101 4.56 9.58 -9.30
C VAL A 101 3.63 8.59 -8.60
N GLY A 102 3.66 8.56 -7.26
CA GLY A 102 2.83 7.70 -6.44
C GLY A 102 1.34 7.99 -6.60
N THR A 103 0.94 9.25 -6.69
CA THR A 103 -0.46 9.65 -6.95
C THR A 103 -0.90 9.24 -8.36
N ALA A 104 -0.05 9.41 -9.38
CA ALA A 104 -0.38 8.97 -10.73
C ALA A 104 -0.62 7.45 -10.80
N GLY A 105 0.25 6.65 -10.16
CA GLY A 105 0.07 5.21 -10.03
C GLY A 105 -1.22 4.83 -9.29
N ARG A 106 -1.53 5.52 -8.19
CA ARG A 106 -2.75 5.29 -7.39
C ARG A 106 -4.02 5.61 -8.16
N ILE A 107 -4.05 6.70 -8.92
CA ILE A 107 -5.20 7.03 -9.79
C ILE A 107 -5.49 5.88 -10.75
N LEU A 108 -4.46 5.37 -11.43
CA LEU A 108 -4.60 4.23 -12.34
C LEU A 108 -5.05 2.97 -11.61
N LEU A 109 -4.51 2.70 -10.42
CA LEU A 109 -4.89 1.56 -9.59
C LEU A 109 -6.36 1.63 -9.18
N TRP A 110 -6.83 2.77 -8.68
CA TRP A 110 -8.22 2.93 -8.25
C TRP A 110 -9.21 2.92 -9.40
N VAL A 111 -8.84 3.49 -10.55
CA VAL A 111 -9.65 3.39 -11.77
C VAL A 111 -9.77 1.93 -12.21
N ALA A 112 -8.66 1.17 -12.19
CA ALA A 112 -8.67 -0.24 -12.57
C ALA A 112 -9.53 -1.08 -11.61
N LEU A 113 -9.34 -0.93 -10.30
CA LEU A 113 -10.11 -1.67 -9.31
C LEU A 113 -11.59 -1.27 -9.30
N GLY A 114 -11.88 0.03 -9.43
CA GLY A 114 -13.24 0.55 -9.52
C GLY A 114 -13.97 0.05 -10.78
N ALA A 115 -13.29 0.03 -11.93
CA ALA A 115 -13.83 -0.56 -13.15
C ALA A 115 -14.13 -2.06 -12.97
N GLY A 116 -13.22 -2.81 -12.34
CA GLY A 116 -13.45 -4.22 -12.02
C GLY A 116 -14.67 -4.44 -11.11
N LEU A 117 -14.85 -3.59 -10.11
CA LEU A 117 -15.98 -3.66 -9.16
C LEU A 117 -17.32 -3.28 -9.79
N VAL A 118 -17.36 -2.22 -10.59
CA VAL A 118 -18.60 -1.73 -11.25
C VAL A 118 -19.02 -2.65 -12.38
N LEU A 119 -18.06 -3.21 -13.11
CA LEU A 119 -18.32 -4.08 -14.26
C LEU A 119 -18.40 -5.55 -13.87
N HIS A 120 -18.34 -5.88 -12.57
CA HIS A 120 -18.63 -7.22 -12.07
C HIS A 120 -20.13 -7.49 -12.21
N PRO A 121 -20.57 -8.34 -13.15
CA PRO A 121 -21.98 -8.65 -13.28
C PRO A 121 -22.34 -9.59 -12.13
N THR A 122 -23.46 -9.33 -11.46
CA THR A 122 -24.09 -10.23 -10.48
C THR A 122 -24.73 -11.48 -11.13
N GLY A 123 -24.49 -11.74 -12.41
CA GLY A 123 -25.29 -12.68 -13.21
C GLY A 123 -24.48 -13.53 -14.17
N ASP A 124 -24.47 -14.84 -13.86
CA ASP A 124 -24.37 -16.00 -14.73
C ASP A 124 -23.29 -16.04 -15.84
N LEU A 125 -22.22 -16.79 -15.56
CA LEU A 125 -21.15 -17.17 -16.49
C LEU A 125 -21.66 -17.97 -17.72
N ALA A 126 -22.95 -18.33 -17.76
CA ALA A 126 -23.55 -19.18 -18.79
C ALA A 126 -24.00 -18.44 -20.07
N THR A 127 -23.94 -17.10 -20.13
CA THR A 127 -24.33 -16.39 -21.35
C THR A 127 -23.18 -16.28 -22.36
N PRO A 128 -23.39 -16.55 -23.66
CA PRO A 128 -22.34 -16.49 -24.69
C PRO A 128 -21.76 -15.08 -24.94
N SER A 129 -22.32 -14.02 -24.33
CA SER A 129 -21.72 -12.68 -24.24
C SER A 129 -20.68 -12.53 -23.11
N ALA A 130 -20.39 -13.60 -22.34
CA ALA A 130 -19.49 -13.63 -21.19
C ALA A 130 -17.99 -13.35 -21.51
N LEU A 131 -17.60 -13.29 -22.79
CA LEU A 131 -16.24 -12.84 -23.16
C LEU A 131 -15.98 -11.38 -22.75
N SER A 132 -17.01 -10.52 -22.79
CA SER A 132 -16.89 -9.10 -22.44
C SER A 132 -16.53 -8.87 -20.96
N PRO A 133 -17.22 -9.47 -19.97
CA PRO A 133 -16.87 -9.29 -18.57
C PRO A 133 -15.51 -9.91 -18.21
N ILE A 134 -15.18 -11.11 -18.74
CA ILE A 134 -13.86 -11.73 -18.47
C ILE A 134 -12.72 -10.85 -18.97
N LEU A 135 -12.81 -10.36 -20.21
CA LEU A 135 -11.79 -9.48 -20.78
C LEU A 135 -11.62 -8.20 -19.95
N THR A 136 -12.72 -7.61 -19.49
CA THR A 136 -12.71 -6.43 -18.63
C THR A 136 -11.99 -6.71 -17.31
N HIS A 137 -12.25 -7.85 -16.67
CA HIS A 137 -11.57 -8.22 -15.42
C HIS A 137 -10.08 -8.49 -15.64
N VAL A 138 -9.72 -9.16 -16.73
CA VAL A 138 -8.31 -9.40 -17.08
C VAL A 138 -7.59 -8.07 -17.32
N LEU A 139 -8.20 -7.14 -18.07
CA LEU A 139 -7.63 -5.82 -18.30
C LEU A 139 -7.53 -5.01 -17.01
N ALA A 140 -8.53 -5.06 -16.14
CA ALA A 140 -8.50 -4.41 -14.84
C ALA A 140 -7.39 -4.98 -13.94
N LEU A 141 -7.23 -6.31 -13.90
CA LEU A 141 -6.18 -7.00 -13.15
C LEU A 141 -4.80 -6.67 -13.69
N LEU A 142 -4.61 -6.70 -15.01
CA LEU A 142 -3.34 -6.31 -15.64
C LEU A 142 -3.03 -4.84 -15.36
N THR A 143 -4.01 -3.95 -15.48
CA THR A 143 -3.82 -2.53 -15.17
C THR A 143 -3.45 -2.34 -13.71
N ALA A 144 -4.12 -3.02 -12.78
CA ALA A 144 -3.79 -3.00 -11.36
C ALA A 144 -2.38 -3.55 -11.11
N LEU A 145 -2.00 -4.65 -11.76
CA LEU A 145 -0.68 -5.27 -11.64
C LEU A 145 0.44 -4.33 -12.09
N PHE A 146 0.24 -3.57 -13.17
CA PHE A 146 1.23 -2.59 -13.65
C PHE A 146 1.21 -1.27 -12.88
N ALA A 147 0.05 -0.83 -12.41
CA ALA A 147 -0.08 0.39 -11.60
C ALA A 147 0.43 0.20 -10.17
N PHE A 148 0.35 -1.03 -9.64
CA PHE A 148 0.73 -1.35 -8.27
C PHE A 148 2.17 -0.98 -7.91
N PRO A 149 3.23 -1.36 -8.64
CA PRO A 149 4.60 -0.99 -8.29
C PRO A 149 4.82 0.52 -8.33
N ILE A 150 4.13 1.25 -9.20
CA ILE A 150 4.18 2.72 -9.28
C ILE A 150 3.50 3.32 -8.04
N ALA A 151 2.31 2.83 -7.69
CA ALA A 151 1.61 3.25 -6.47
C ALA A 151 2.41 2.91 -5.21
N ALA A 152 3.06 1.75 -5.16
CA ALA A 152 3.87 1.33 -4.02
C ALA A 152 5.23 2.04 -3.93
N GLY A 153 5.65 2.78 -4.97
CA GLY A 153 6.98 3.38 -5.04
C GLY A 153 8.08 2.32 -5.03
N TRP A 154 7.87 1.19 -5.71
CA TRP A 154 8.82 0.06 -5.72
C TRP A 154 9.75 0.10 -6.93
N GLY A 155 10.96 -0.42 -6.75
CA GLY A 155 11.94 -0.57 -7.83
C GLY A 155 12.32 0.78 -8.44
N PRO A 156 12.20 0.98 -9.77
CA PRO A 156 12.62 2.21 -10.44
C PRO A 156 11.77 3.44 -10.09
N TYR A 157 10.66 3.25 -9.36
CA TYR A 157 9.78 4.32 -8.89
C TYR A 157 10.04 4.72 -7.43
N ALA A 158 10.96 4.03 -6.75
CA ALA A 158 11.38 4.36 -5.39
C ALA A 158 12.25 5.62 -5.38
N ALA A 159 12.15 6.42 -4.33
CA ALA A 159 13.10 7.52 -4.14
C ALA A 159 14.51 6.97 -3.89
N GLU A 160 15.51 7.54 -4.59
CA GLU A 160 16.91 7.38 -4.24
C GLU A 160 17.16 8.15 -2.94
N THR A 161 17.23 7.44 -1.82
CA THR A 161 17.60 7.99 -0.50
C THR A 161 19.11 8.04 -0.35
#